data_AF-A0A5C7PPW8-F1
#
_entry.id   AF-A0A5C7PPW8-F1
#
_cell.length_a   1.000
_cell.length_b   1.000
_cell.length_c   1.000
_cell.angle_alpha   90.00
_cell.angle_beta   90.00
_cell.angle_gamma   90.00
#
_symmetry.space_group_name_H-M   'P 1'
#
loop_
_entity.id
_entity.type
_entity.pdbx_description
1 polymer ?
#
loop_
_entity_poly.entity_id
_entity_poly.type
_entity_poly.pdbx_seq_one_letter_code
_entity_poly.pdbx_strand_id
1 'polypeptide(L)'
;MTNPHPTIETDIDIRMAADRVIEHLRQGRYEAAFQVLDRERADERRVVQESLDRYVVAGARTELDQARRVAAPEAIPVLERLHQAAGPPRMPEYNHRDANSPNELVGLTQEQKYDVYVSIVETRGNQAAFNALRNEQSVIIGLRKETSTVRSMDDPRIPGVEDRELRRGTGVYDDHIVVLRKDRDGNRHWFLADRASTEPTAQYDAHARPVPGRESTPYADVQWRRPQEERTDGDAIPDLGRLAEGSIEMLRATHAARGNANDFSLRPTPEQVREPRSDNLVQRDTNGDGWFTQDDIGGVQQLNNSFKIHAGSLYNTDSAGCQTIHPGEYDEFIAAVQANRQQTRWQYVLTSKEGGLFHDVNRGDERGAEPGEQGPHQRPEAPAEHGQRQRPPQAVHLGDPAVDDYLAAILSGDPAAADRAASEFARSAEGRHMETQGNQWLAQHQAAEQAQSQERQMAR
;
A
#
# COMPACT_ATOMS: atom_id res chain seq x y z
N MET A 1 7.63 8.10 -31.80
CA MET A 1 7.14 6.72 -31.72
C MET A 1 5.68 6.81 -31.31
N THR A 2 4.79 6.06 -31.95
CA THR A 2 3.34 6.13 -31.69
C THR A 2 2.98 5.45 -30.37
N ASN A 3 2.06 6.03 -29.60
CA ASN A 3 1.50 5.41 -28.39
C ASN A 3 1.07 3.96 -28.72
N PRO A 4 1.58 2.93 -28.00
CA PRO A 4 1.23 1.54 -28.28
C PRO A 4 -0.23 1.21 -27.93
N HIS A 5 -0.91 2.08 -27.18
CA HIS A 5 -2.29 1.88 -26.76
C HIS A 5 -3.30 2.46 -27.76
N PRO A 6 -4.50 1.85 -27.88
CA PRO A 6 -5.57 2.39 -28.71
C PRO A 6 -5.89 3.84 -28.34
N THR A 7 -5.86 4.73 -29.33
CA THR A 7 -6.16 6.16 -29.15
C THR A 7 -7.58 6.54 -29.56
N ILE A 8 -8.31 5.60 -30.17
CA ILE A 8 -9.71 5.75 -30.58
C ILE A 8 -10.61 5.67 -29.33
N GLU A 9 -11.70 6.42 -29.33
CA GLU A 9 -12.70 6.36 -28.26
C GLU A 9 -13.32 4.96 -28.15
N THR A 10 -13.65 4.54 -26.92
CA THR A 10 -14.44 3.34 -26.66
C THR A 10 -15.85 3.75 -26.23
N ASP A 11 -16.86 3.04 -26.72
CA ASP A 11 -18.28 3.34 -26.47
C ASP A 11 -18.80 2.75 -25.14
N ILE A 12 -17.96 2.03 -24.38
CA ILE A 12 -18.39 1.38 -23.15
C ILE A 12 -18.61 2.37 -21.99
N ASP A 13 -19.78 2.24 -21.34
CA ASP A 13 -19.99 2.76 -19.98
C ASP A 13 -19.55 1.68 -18.98
N ILE A 14 -18.36 1.87 -18.40
CA ILE A 14 -17.70 0.89 -17.53
C ILE A 14 -18.60 0.55 -16.33
N ARG A 15 -19.20 1.57 -15.70
CA ARG A 15 -20.03 1.37 -14.51
C ARG A 15 -21.32 0.65 -14.86
N MET A 16 -22.00 1.06 -15.92
CA MET A 16 -23.25 0.43 -16.35
C MET A 16 -23.01 -1.04 -16.79
N ALA A 17 -21.89 -1.32 -17.45
CA ALA A 17 -21.49 -2.69 -17.80
C ALA A 17 -21.28 -3.55 -16.55
N ALA A 18 -20.60 -3.02 -15.53
CA ALA A 18 -20.41 -3.71 -14.26
C ALA A 18 -21.75 -3.98 -13.55
N ASP A 19 -22.65 -3.00 -13.49
CA ASP A 19 -23.95 -3.14 -12.84
C ASP A 19 -24.81 -4.22 -13.53
N ARG A 20 -24.72 -4.40 -14.85
CA ARG A 20 -25.35 -5.53 -15.56
C ARG A 20 -24.84 -6.87 -15.03
N VAL A 21 -23.52 -7.05 -14.94
CA VAL A 21 -22.91 -8.29 -14.44
C VAL A 21 -23.30 -8.55 -12.98
N ILE A 22 -23.25 -7.52 -12.14
CA ILE A 22 -23.62 -7.59 -10.72
C ILE A 22 -25.08 -8.04 -10.57
N GLU A 23 -25.99 -7.54 -11.40
CA GLU A 23 -27.40 -7.95 -11.35
C GLU A 23 -27.59 -9.44 -11.67
N HIS A 24 -26.84 -9.98 -12.65
CA HIS A 24 -26.84 -11.43 -12.91
C HIS A 24 -26.32 -12.24 -11.71
N LEU A 25 -25.25 -11.78 -11.06
CA LEU A 25 -24.68 -12.41 -9.86
C LEU A 25 -25.68 -12.44 -8.70
N ARG A 26 -26.37 -11.32 -8.44
CA ARG A 26 -27.39 -11.19 -7.37
C ARG A 26 -28.59 -12.12 -7.57
N GLN A 27 -28.89 -12.46 -8.81
CA GLN A 27 -29.94 -13.40 -9.16
C GLN A 27 -29.47 -14.88 -9.15
N GLY A 28 -28.22 -15.14 -8.73
CA GLY A 28 -27.64 -16.49 -8.73
C GLY A 28 -27.32 -17.04 -10.13
N ARG A 29 -27.37 -16.20 -11.18
CA ARG A 29 -27.13 -16.59 -12.57
C ARG A 29 -25.63 -16.49 -12.92
N TYR A 30 -24.79 -17.23 -12.21
CA TYR A 30 -23.33 -17.09 -12.27
C TYR A 30 -22.73 -17.30 -13.66
N GLU A 31 -23.13 -18.36 -14.37
CA GLU A 31 -22.65 -18.64 -15.74
C GLU A 31 -22.98 -17.49 -16.69
N ALA A 32 -24.23 -17.01 -16.65
CA ALA A 32 -24.65 -15.87 -17.46
C ALA A 32 -23.89 -14.58 -17.08
N ALA A 33 -23.63 -14.35 -15.79
CA ALA A 33 -22.85 -13.21 -15.33
C ALA A 33 -21.43 -13.22 -15.90
N PHE A 34 -20.74 -14.37 -15.88
CA PHE A 34 -19.39 -14.51 -16.41
C PHE A 34 -19.35 -14.36 -17.94
N GLN A 35 -20.34 -14.90 -18.65
CA GLN A 35 -20.48 -14.69 -20.09
C GLN A 35 -20.72 -13.22 -20.46
N VAL A 36 -21.54 -12.50 -19.67
CA VAL A 36 -21.72 -11.05 -19.88
C VAL A 36 -20.41 -10.33 -19.58
N LEU A 37 -19.74 -10.64 -18.48
CA LEU A 37 -18.46 -10.02 -18.12
C LEU A 37 -17.40 -10.19 -19.23
N ASP A 38 -17.19 -11.40 -19.72
CA ASP A 38 -16.20 -11.65 -20.76
C ASP A 38 -16.56 -10.99 -22.09
N ARG A 39 -17.86 -10.85 -22.41
CA ARG A 39 -18.34 -10.11 -23.59
C ARG A 39 -18.08 -8.62 -23.48
N GLU A 40 -18.39 -8.01 -22.33
CA GLU A 40 -18.19 -6.57 -22.09
C GLU A 40 -16.70 -6.23 -21.99
N ARG A 41 -15.85 -7.19 -21.60
CA ARG A 41 -14.38 -7.04 -21.60
C ARG A 41 -13.76 -7.24 -22.97
N ALA A 42 -14.42 -7.97 -23.87
CA ALA A 42 -13.86 -8.34 -25.17
C ALA A 42 -13.53 -7.07 -25.97
N ASP A 43 -12.35 -7.06 -26.61
CA ASP A 43 -11.84 -5.96 -27.43
C ASP A 43 -11.62 -4.61 -26.71
N GLU A 44 -11.94 -4.53 -25.42
CA GLU A 44 -11.63 -3.36 -24.60
C GLU A 44 -10.15 -3.29 -24.23
N ARG A 45 -9.66 -2.08 -24.02
CA ARG A 45 -8.30 -1.85 -23.54
C ARG A 45 -8.13 -2.36 -22.10
N ARG A 46 -6.90 -2.72 -21.74
CA ARG A 46 -6.57 -3.32 -20.44
C ARG A 46 -7.09 -2.51 -19.24
N VAL A 47 -6.88 -1.19 -19.22
CA VAL A 47 -7.32 -0.34 -18.11
C VAL A 47 -8.85 -0.34 -17.91
N VAL A 48 -9.62 -0.50 -18.99
CA VAL A 48 -11.09 -0.62 -18.94
C VAL A 48 -11.48 -2.00 -18.40
N GLN A 49 -10.87 -3.07 -18.89
CA GLN A 49 -11.11 -4.43 -18.41
C GLN A 49 -10.84 -4.56 -16.90
N GLU A 50 -9.69 -4.04 -16.43
CA GLU A 50 -9.30 -4.06 -15.02
C GLU A 50 -10.29 -3.28 -14.15
N SER A 51 -10.84 -2.18 -14.66
CA SER A 51 -11.80 -1.35 -13.93
C SER A 51 -13.19 -1.98 -13.85
N LEU A 52 -13.63 -2.62 -14.93
CA LEU A 52 -14.85 -3.44 -14.95
C LEU A 52 -14.75 -4.60 -13.95
N ASP A 53 -13.64 -5.34 -13.96
CA ASP A 53 -13.40 -6.44 -13.01
C ASP A 53 -13.44 -5.93 -11.55
N ARG A 54 -12.79 -4.79 -11.26
CA ARG A 54 -12.81 -4.15 -9.92
C ARG A 54 -14.22 -3.76 -9.47
N TYR A 55 -15.02 -3.16 -10.34
CA TYR A 55 -16.40 -2.80 -10.01
C TYR A 55 -17.27 -4.02 -9.71
N VAL A 56 -17.16 -5.08 -10.54
CA VAL A 56 -17.90 -6.33 -10.32
C VAL A 56 -17.53 -6.96 -8.98
N VAL A 57 -16.23 -7.01 -8.68
CA VAL A 57 -15.73 -7.52 -7.40
C VAL A 57 -16.26 -6.71 -6.23
N ALA A 58 -16.16 -5.38 -6.28
CA ALA A 58 -16.63 -4.53 -5.21
C ALA A 58 -18.16 -4.63 -4.98
N GLY A 59 -18.94 -4.71 -6.06
CA GLY A 59 -20.39 -4.68 -6.02
C GLY A 59 -21.10 -6.02 -5.74
N ALA A 60 -20.39 -7.15 -5.84
CA ALA A 60 -20.96 -8.50 -5.72
C ALA A 60 -20.06 -9.49 -4.94
N ARG A 61 -19.31 -9.03 -3.93
CA ARG A 61 -18.38 -9.87 -3.15
C ARG A 61 -19.04 -11.14 -2.62
N THR A 62 -20.21 -11.00 -2.00
CA THR A 62 -20.94 -12.12 -1.38
C THR A 62 -21.38 -13.14 -2.43
N GLU A 63 -21.87 -12.68 -3.57
CA GLU A 63 -22.32 -13.53 -4.67
C GLU A 63 -21.13 -14.24 -5.33
N LEU A 64 -19.98 -13.58 -5.46
CA LEU A 64 -18.76 -14.20 -5.99
C LEU A 64 -18.21 -15.28 -5.05
N ASP A 65 -18.29 -15.09 -3.72
CA ASP A 65 -17.93 -16.13 -2.75
C ASP A 65 -18.86 -17.34 -2.82
N GLN A 66 -20.15 -17.11 -3.07
CA GLN A 66 -21.10 -18.19 -3.32
C GLN A 66 -20.80 -18.90 -4.64
N ALA A 67 -20.53 -18.13 -5.71
CA ALA A 67 -20.17 -18.66 -7.01
C ALA A 67 -18.95 -19.58 -6.93
N ARG A 68 -17.90 -19.22 -6.17
CA ARG A 68 -16.70 -20.07 -5.96
C ARG A 68 -17.03 -21.45 -5.40
N ARG A 69 -18.06 -21.57 -4.55
CA ARG A 69 -18.43 -22.85 -3.91
C ARG A 69 -19.16 -23.80 -4.85
N VAL A 70 -19.80 -23.26 -5.88
CA VAL A 70 -20.63 -24.03 -6.83
C VAL A 70 -20.12 -23.91 -8.28
N ALA A 71 -18.92 -23.36 -8.46
CA ALA A 71 -18.35 -23.05 -9.76
C ALA A 71 -18.08 -24.33 -10.56
N ALA A 72 -18.53 -24.33 -11.81
CA ALA A 72 -18.05 -25.28 -12.80
C ALA A 72 -16.59 -24.97 -13.18
N PRO A 73 -15.79 -25.96 -13.63
CA PRO A 73 -14.37 -25.78 -13.92
C PRO A 73 -14.04 -24.62 -14.87
N GLU A 74 -14.90 -24.36 -15.86
CA GLU A 74 -14.78 -23.28 -16.83
C GLU A 74 -14.89 -21.87 -16.21
N ALA A 75 -15.50 -21.73 -15.04
CA ALA A 75 -15.64 -20.45 -14.35
C ALA A 75 -14.43 -20.12 -13.45
N ILE A 76 -13.55 -21.10 -13.18
CA ILE A 76 -12.39 -20.93 -12.29
C ILE A 76 -11.47 -19.79 -12.76
N PRO A 77 -11.08 -19.67 -14.04
CA PRO A 77 -10.19 -18.59 -14.48
C PRO A 77 -10.80 -17.18 -14.30
N VAL A 78 -12.11 -17.05 -14.51
CA VAL A 78 -12.83 -15.78 -14.31
C VAL A 78 -12.85 -15.42 -12.83
N LEU A 79 -13.10 -16.39 -11.95
CA LEU A 79 -13.10 -16.20 -10.51
C LEU A 79 -11.70 -15.88 -9.95
N GLU A 80 -10.64 -16.49 -10.49
CA GLU A 80 -9.25 -16.15 -10.16
C GLU A 80 -8.91 -14.72 -10.59
N ARG A 81 -9.28 -14.32 -11.81
CA ARG A 81 -9.11 -12.95 -12.30
C ARG A 81 -9.84 -11.93 -11.43
N LEU A 82 -11.10 -12.21 -11.07
CA LEU A 82 -11.87 -11.36 -10.15
C LEU A 82 -11.26 -11.36 -8.74
N HIS A 83 -10.67 -12.47 -8.28
CA HIS A 83 -9.92 -12.47 -7.02
C HIS A 83 -8.76 -11.49 -7.06
N GLN A 84 -7.96 -11.54 -8.14
CA GLN A 84 -6.81 -10.67 -8.35
C GLN A 84 -7.21 -9.20 -8.46
N ALA A 85 -8.35 -8.90 -9.09
CA ALA A 85 -8.88 -7.53 -9.18
C ALA A 85 -9.26 -6.93 -7.81
N ALA A 86 -9.51 -7.75 -6.78
CA ALA A 86 -9.69 -7.27 -5.40
C ALA A 86 -8.38 -6.81 -4.74
N GLY A 87 -7.25 -7.21 -5.31
CA GLY A 87 -5.91 -6.96 -4.82
C GLY A 87 -5.35 -5.59 -5.22
N PRO A 88 -4.03 -5.42 -5.09
CA PRO A 88 -3.31 -4.20 -5.44
C PRO A 88 -3.52 -3.83 -6.92
N PRO A 89 -3.90 -2.59 -7.24
CA PRO A 89 -4.14 -2.19 -8.62
C PRO A 89 -2.82 -1.90 -9.34
N ARG A 90 -2.71 -2.31 -10.60
CA ARG A 90 -1.67 -1.76 -11.47
C ARG A 90 -1.85 -0.25 -11.61
N MET A 91 -0.74 0.49 -11.62
CA MET A 91 -0.71 1.89 -12.01
C MET A 91 -0.91 2.00 -13.54
N PRO A 92 -1.97 2.68 -14.03
CA PRO A 92 -2.15 2.89 -15.47
C PRO A 92 -0.96 3.65 -16.05
N GLU A 93 -0.45 3.24 -17.21
CA GLU A 93 0.60 3.97 -17.91
C GLU A 93 0.07 5.34 -18.31
N TYR A 94 0.76 6.38 -17.85
CA TYR A 94 0.39 7.75 -18.13
C TYR A 94 1.65 8.61 -18.14
N ASN A 95 1.85 9.33 -19.24
CA ASN A 95 2.80 10.42 -19.33
C ASN A 95 2.20 11.47 -20.27
N HIS A 96 1.80 12.60 -19.72
CA HIS A 96 1.16 13.66 -20.50
C HIS A 96 2.17 14.62 -21.17
N ARG A 97 3.45 14.54 -20.79
CA ARG A 97 4.49 15.50 -21.18
C ARG A 97 5.29 15.04 -22.39
N ASP A 98 5.43 13.74 -22.57
CA ASP A 98 5.98 13.15 -23.77
C ASP A 98 4.86 12.50 -24.59
N ALA A 99 4.48 13.15 -25.67
CA ALA A 99 3.45 12.65 -26.59
C ALA A 99 3.82 11.29 -27.25
N ASN A 100 5.07 10.85 -27.14
CA ASN A 100 5.52 9.54 -27.61
C ASN A 100 5.56 8.47 -26.52
N SER A 101 5.34 8.84 -25.26
CA SER A 101 5.31 7.90 -24.15
C SER A 101 3.96 7.14 -24.13
N PRO A 102 3.96 5.86 -23.68
CA PRO A 102 2.73 5.11 -23.52
C PRO A 102 1.74 5.80 -22.58
N ASN A 103 0.48 5.89 -23.01
CA ASN A 103 -0.59 6.43 -22.20
C ASN A 103 -1.90 5.67 -22.46
N GLU A 104 -2.35 4.91 -21.46
CA GLU A 104 -3.55 4.07 -21.54
C GLU A 104 -4.86 4.86 -21.46
N LEU A 105 -4.80 6.10 -20.98
CA LEU A 105 -5.96 6.97 -20.83
C LEU A 105 -6.27 7.78 -22.09
N VAL A 106 -5.40 7.78 -23.10
CA VAL A 106 -5.64 8.48 -24.37
C VAL A 106 -6.84 7.87 -25.10
N GLY A 107 -7.81 8.68 -25.51
CA GLY A 107 -9.04 8.20 -26.14
C GLY A 107 -10.12 7.77 -25.13
N LEU A 108 -9.86 7.76 -23.82
CA LEU A 108 -10.93 7.61 -22.84
C LEU A 108 -11.66 8.95 -22.63
N THR A 109 -12.98 8.87 -22.45
CA THR A 109 -13.81 10.01 -22.03
C THR A 109 -13.48 10.44 -20.59
N GLN A 110 -13.92 11.63 -20.18
CA GLN A 110 -13.76 12.11 -18.80
C GLN A 110 -14.40 11.14 -17.79
N GLU A 111 -15.57 10.60 -18.13
CA GLU A 111 -16.29 9.64 -17.27
C GLU A 111 -15.54 8.31 -17.15
N GLN A 112 -14.99 7.80 -18.25
CA GLN A 112 -14.21 6.56 -18.25
C GLN A 112 -12.91 6.72 -17.42
N LYS A 113 -12.21 7.84 -17.54
CA LYS A 113 -11.01 8.11 -16.72
C LYS A 113 -11.34 8.21 -15.24
N TYR A 114 -12.45 8.85 -14.90
CA TYR A 114 -12.96 8.85 -13.53
C TYR A 114 -13.26 7.43 -13.04
N ASP A 115 -13.95 6.62 -13.84
CA ASP A 115 -14.34 5.26 -13.50
C ASP A 115 -13.13 4.33 -13.32
N VAL A 116 -12.06 4.53 -14.11
CA VAL A 116 -10.79 3.83 -13.93
C VAL A 116 -10.27 3.96 -12.52
N TYR A 117 -10.22 5.19 -12.00
CA TYR A 117 -9.68 5.46 -10.67
C TYR A 117 -10.71 5.24 -9.54
N VAL A 118 -12.01 5.50 -9.76
CA VAL A 118 -13.04 5.16 -8.77
C VAL A 118 -13.12 3.66 -8.54
N SER A 119 -12.94 2.83 -9.57
CA SER A 119 -12.90 1.37 -9.39
C SER A 119 -11.81 0.92 -8.39
N ILE A 120 -10.72 1.68 -8.26
CA ILE A 120 -9.67 1.44 -7.26
C ILE A 120 -10.15 1.84 -5.87
N VAL A 121 -10.87 2.97 -5.74
CA VAL A 121 -11.50 3.34 -4.46
C VAL A 121 -12.43 2.23 -4.02
N GLU A 122 -13.32 1.74 -4.89
CA GLU A 122 -14.31 0.69 -4.57
C GLU A 122 -13.68 -0.61 -4.01
N THR A 123 -12.44 -0.94 -4.40
CA THR A 123 -11.76 -2.14 -3.88
C THR A 123 -10.81 -1.86 -2.70
N ARG A 124 -10.19 -0.67 -2.63
CA ARG A 124 -9.11 -0.34 -1.67
C ARG A 124 -9.50 0.69 -0.60
N GLY A 125 -10.55 1.47 -0.85
CA GLY A 125 -11.07 2.50 0.04
C GLY A 125 -11.98 1.93 1.14
N ASN A 126 -12.21 2.74 2.16
CA ASN A 126 -13.15 2.44 3.25
C ASN A 126 -14.56 3.03 2.98
N GLN A 127 -15.51 2.74 3.86
CA GLN A 127 -16.87 3.26 3.77
C GLN A 127 -16.94 4.81 3.76
N ALA A 128 -16.01 5.48 4.44
CA ALA A 128 -15.95 6.94 4.45
C ALA A 128 -15.58 7.51 3.08
N ALA A 129 -14.64 6.88 2.36
CA ALA A 129 -14.29 7.23 0.99
C ALA A 129 -15.48 7.05 0.03
N PHE A 130 -16.24 5.97 0.17
CA PHE A 130 -17.46 5.73 -0.63
C PHE A 130 -18.51 6.80 -0.37
N ASN A 131 -18.74 7.13 0.91
CA ASN A 131 -19.69 8.17 1.29
C ASN A 131 -19.25 9.54 0.79
N ALA A 132 -17.95 9.85 0.82
CA ALA A 132 -17.41 11.09 0.29
C ALA A 132 -17.71 11.26 -1.21
N LEU A 133 -17.42 10.24 -2.03
CA LEU A 133 -17.73 10.27 -3.46
C LEU A 133 -19.23 10.43 -3.76
N ARG A 134 -20.11 9.82 -2.93
CA ARG A 134 -21.56 9.97 -3.06
C ARG A 134 -22.07 11.36 -2.65
N ASN A 135 -21.38 12.03 -1.73
CA ASN A 135 -21.77 13.31 -1.14
C ASN A 135 -21.04 14.51 -1.78
N GLU A 136 -20.65 14.39 -3.04
CA GLU A 136 -20.02 15.47 -3.81
C GLU A 136 -18.65 15.94 -3.26
N GLN A 137 -18.01 15.10 -2.44
CA GLN A 137 -16.70 15.38 -1.86
C GLN A 137 -15.59 14.82 -2.75
N SER A 138 -14.49 15.55 -2.82
CA SER A 138 -13.26 15.09 -3.43
C SER A 138 -12.64 13.97 -2.58
N VAL A 139 -12.24 12.89 -3.22
CA VAL A 139 -11.44 11.80 -2.65
C VAL A 139 -10.08 11.78 -3.35
N ILE A 140 -9.03 11.53 -2.59
CA ILE A 140 -7.65 11.50 -3.09
C ILE A 140 -7.19 10.05 -3.09
N ILE A 141 -6.53 9.62 -4.17
CA ILE A 141 -5.89 8.30 -4.27
C ILE A 141 -4.39 8.51 -4.43
N GLY A 142 -3.58 7.75 -3.70
CA GLY A 142 -2.17 7.58 -3.97
C GLY A 142 -1.92 6.18 -4.50
N LEU A 143 -1.33 6.09 -5.68
CA LEU A 143 -0.82 4.85 -6.25
C LEU A 143 0.68 4.83 -6.06
N ARG A 144 1.14 4.01 -5.12
CA ARG A 144 2.55 3.88 -4.79
C ARG A 144 3.24 2.85 -5.68
N LYS A 145 4.40 3.23 -6.18
CA LYS A 145 5.45 2.35 -6.68
C LYS A 145 6.54 2.28 -5.61
N GLU A 146 6.77 1.07 -5.11
CA GLU A 146 7.80 0.82 -4.10
C GLU A 146 9.18 1.17 -4.67
N THR A 147 9.78 2.23 -4.11
CA THR A 147 11.04 2.78 -4.59
C THR A 147 11.96 3.03 -3.39
N SER A 148 13.17 2.47 -3.45
CA SER A 148 14.15 2.64 -2.38
C SER A 148 14.45 4.11 -2.07
N THR A 149 14.62 4.41 -0.78
CA THR A 149 14.85 5.77 -0.25
C THR A 149 16.16 6.39 -0.74
N VAL A 150 17.15 5.57 -1.11
CA VAL A 150 18.43 6.03 -1.67
C VAL A 150 18.36 6.35 -3.16
N ARG A 151 17.22 6.10 -3.81
CA ARG A 151 17.03 6.42 -5.22
C ARG A 151 17.03 7.92 -5.47
N SER A 152 17.26 8.25 -6.72
CA SER A 152 17.23 9.58 -7.29
C SER A 152 16.61 9.49 -8.67
N MET A 153 16.20 10.62 -9.23
CA MET A 153 15.46 10.63 -10.49
C MET A 153 16.25 10.02 -11.66
N ASP A 154 17.59 10.04 -11.65
CA ASP A 154 18.48 9.37 -12.64
C ASP A 154 18.54 7.83 -12.56
N ASP A 155 17.58 7.17 -11.92
CA ASP A 155 17.56 5.72 -12.00
C ASP A 155 17.33 5.32 -13.46
N PRO A 156 18.25 4.59 -14.13
CA PRO A 156 18.09 4.20 -15.54
C PRO A 156 16.82 3.37 -15.81
N ARG A 157 16.12 2.95 -14.75
CA ARG A 157 14.80 2.31 -14.80
C ARG A 157 13.63 3.32 -14.89
N ILE A 158 13.88 4.62 -14.84
CA ILE A 158 12.87 5.70 -14.83
C ILE A 158 13.20 6.70 -15.97
N PRO A 159 12.65 6.51 -17.18
CA PRO A 159 12.94 7.36 -18.33
C PRO A 159 12.38 8.80 -18.19
N GLY A 160 13.08 9.80 -18.74
CA GLY A 160 12.55 11.17 -18.93
C GLY A 160 13.10 12.26 -18.00
N VAL A 161 14.17 11.97 -17.27
CA VAL A 161 14.76 12.88 -16.27
C VAL A 161 15.92 13.68 -16.87
N GLU A 162 16.03 14.97 -16.54
CA GLU A 162 17.11 15.84 -17.03
C GLU A 162 18.37 15.79 -16.13
N ASP A 163 19.56 16.08 -16.67
CA ASP A 163 20.87 16.02 -15.99
C ASP A 163 20.99 16.80 -14.65
N ARG A 164 20.04 17.67 -14.35
CA ARG A 164 19.98 18.52 -13.14
C ARG A 164 19.28 17.85 -11.95
N GLU A 165 18.68 16.67 -12.15
CA GLU A 165 17.76 16.00 -11.21
C GLU A 165 18.41 14.79 -10.47
N LEU A 166 19.72 14.59 -10.60
CA LEU A 166 20.38 13.28 -10.46
C LEU A 166 20.99 12.94 -9.09
N ARG A 167 20.72 13.68 -8.02
CA ARG A 167 21.46 13.49 -6.75
C ARG A 167 20.91 12.31 -5.94
N ARG A 168 21.75 11.32 -5.63
CA ARG A 168 21.38 10.13 -4.82
C ARG A 168 20.63 10.50 -3.54
N GLY A 169 19.55 9.77 -3.27
CA GLY A 169 18.72 9.94 -2.09
C GLY A 169 17.84 11.20 -2.08
N THR A 170 17.63 11.89 -3.21
CA THR A 170 16.66 13.01 -3.30
C THR A 170 15.21 12.57 -3.53
N GLY A 171 14.95 11.27 -3.59
CA GLY A 171 13.65 10.71 -3.95
C GLY A 171 13.37 10.75 -5.45
N VAL A 172 12.24 10.15 -5.82
CA VAL A 172 11.76 10.08 -7.20
C VAL A 172 10.27 10.40 -7.26
N TYR A 173 9.87 11.08 -8.32
CA TYR A 173 8.47 11.40 -8.62
C TYR A 173 7.86 10.37 -9.57
N ASP A 174 7.75 9.12 -9.14
CA ASP A 174 7.22 8.00 -9.95
C ASP A 174 5.91 7.39 -9.42
N ASP A 175 5.26 8.11 -8.50
CA ASP A 175 3.92 7.80 -8.02
C ASP A 175 2.86 8.63 -8.73
N HIS A 176 1.63 8.13 -8.71
CA HIS A 176 0.46 8.86 -9.18
C HIS A 176 -0.41 9.27 -7.99
N ILE A 177 -0.74 10.56 -7.90
CA ILE A 177 -1.76 11.05 -6.98
C ILE A 177 -2.95 11.59 -7.78
N VAL A 178 -4.12 11.03 -7.52
CA VAL A 178 -5.36 11.33 -8.25
C VAL A 178 -6.37 11.99 -7.31
N VAL A 179 -7.07 13.01 -7.79
CA VAL A 179 -8.20 13.63 -7.10
C VAL A 179 -9.47 13.32 -7.90
N LEU A 180 -10.47 12.76 -7.25
CA LEU A 180 -11.75 12.37 -7.85
C LEU A 180 -12.90 13.10 -7.19
N ARG A 181 -13.84 13.59 -7.98
CA ARG A 181 -15.09 14.18 -7.47
C ARG A 181 -16.24 13.96 -8.45
N LYS A 182 -17.40 13.57 -7.94
CA LYS A 182 -18.66 13.71 -8.66
C LYS A 182 -19.33 15.00 -8.19
N ASP A 183 -19.67 15.92 -9.09
CA ASP A 183 -20.38 17.14 -8.70
C ASP A 183 -21.89 16.92 -8.55
N ARG A 184 -22.60 17.97 -8.14
CA ARG A 184 -24.06 17.95 -7.91
C ARG A 184 -24.88 17.63 -9.16
N ASP A 185 -24.39 18.02 -10.33
CA ASP A 185 -25.05 17.73 -11.61
C ASP A 185 -24.75 16.30 -12.08
N GLY A 186 -23.92 15.57 -11.33
CA GLY A 186 -23.50 14.21 -11.62
C GLY A 186 -22.27 14.14 -12.53
N ASN A 187 -21.67 15.27 -12.91
CA ASN A 187 -20.47 15.27 -13.74
C ASN A 187 -19.30 14.71 -12.95
N ARG A 188 -18.51 13.90 -13.63
CA ARG A 188 -17.37 13.19 -13.06
C ARG A 188 -16.10 13.96 -13.38
N HIS A 189 -15.40 14.39 -12.34
CA HIS A 189 -14.16 15.16 -12.41
C HIS A 189 -13.01 14.34 -11.86
N TRP A 190 -11.89 14.35 -12.56
CA TRP A 190 -10.66 13.76 -12.10
C TRP A 190 -9.48 14.67 -12.42
N PHE A 191 -8.44 14.59 -11.61
CA PHE A 191 -7.14 15.21 -11.84
C PHE A 191 -6.07 14.19 -11.47
N LEU A 192 -4.97 14.11 -12.23
CA LEU A 192 -3.84 13.24 -11.97
C LEU A 192 -2.55 14.06 -11.94
N ALA A 193 -1.87 14.04 -10.80
CA ALA A 193 -0.45 14.34 -10.71
C ALA A 193 0.32 13.04 -10.95
N ASP A 194 0.98 12.94 -12.11
CA ASP A 194 1.81 11.80 -12.50
C ASP A 194 3.28 11.96 -12.07
N ARG A 195 3.62 13.06 -11.41
CA ARG A 195 4.90 13.26 -10.73
C ARG A 195 4.66 13.53 -9.26
N ALA A 196 4.28 12.47 -8.56
CA ALA A 196 4.16 12.44 -7.10
C ALA A 196 5.18 11.48 -6.49
N SER A 197 5.41 11.62 -5.19
CA SER A 197 6.25 10.72 -4.40
C SER A 197 5.58 10.47 -3.05
N THR A 198 5.41 9.20 -2.71
CA THR A 198 4.85 8.71 -1.45
C THR A 198 5.92 8.04 -0.59
N GLU A 199 7.17 8.05 -1.06
CA GLU A 199 8.35 7.55 -0.39
C GLU A 199 9.13 8.70 0.28
N PRO A 200 9.74 8.45 1.45
CA PRO A 200 10.69 9.36 2.03
C PRO A 200 12.03 9.30 1.31
N THR A 201 12.90 10.24 1.65
CA THR A 201 14.22 10.34 1.03
C THR A 201 15.33 10.05 2.02
N ALA A 202 16.33 9.29 1.58
CA ALA A 202 17.49 8.94 2.39
C ALA A 202 18.27 10.17 2.90
N GLN A 203 18.07 11.36 2.32
CA GLN A 203 18.67 12.59 2.81
C GLN A 203 18.28 12.91 4.25
N TYR A 204 17.12 12.49 4.72
CA TYR A 204 16.69 12.71 6.11
C TYR A 204 16.87 11.47 6.99
N ASP A 205 17.39 10.38 6.43
CA ASP A 205 17.68 9.17 7.19
C ASP A 205 18.87 9.40 8.13
N ALA A 206 18.76 8.96 9.38
CA ALA A 206 19.86 9.04 10.31
C ALA A 206 21.01 8.07 9.96
N HIS A 207 20.75 6.95 9.27
CA HIS A 207 21.76 6.05 8.72
C HIS A 207 22.60 6.69 7.61
N ALA A 208 22.09 7.73 6.95
CA ALA A 208 22.85 8.51 5.99
C ALA A 208 23.83 9.51 6.64
N ARG A 209 23.90 9.60 7.97
CA ARG A 209 24.81 10.52 8.64
C ARG A 209 26.28 10.21 8.32
N PRO A 210 27.13 11.20 7.96
CA PRO A 210 28.54 10.96 7.63
C PRO A 210 29.37 10.47 8.83
N VAL A 211 29.54 9.15 8.95
CA VAL A 211 30.37 8.46 9.96
C VAL A 211 31.25 7.39 9.29
N PRO A 212 32.41 7.02 9.88
CA PRO A 212 33.23 5.92 9.35
C PRO A 212 32.42 4.64 9.19
N GLY A 213 32.62 3.90 8.09
CA GLY A 213 31.86 2.68 7.78
C GLY A 213 30.56 2.91 7.00
N ARG A 214 30.10 4.16 6.87
CA ARG A 214 28.97 4.50 6.00
C ARG A 214 29.21 4.16 4.53
N GLU A 215 30.45 4.23 4.08
CA GLU A 215 30.84 3.95 2.68
C GLU A 215 30.51 2.51 2.25
N SER A 216 30.34 1.59 3.21
CA SER A 216 29.91 0.21 2.97
C SER A 216 28.40 -0.01 3.07
N THR A 217 27.60 1.04 3.31
CA THR A 217 26.14 0.95 3.39
C THR A 217 25.49 1.47 2.10
N PRO A 218 24.18 1.25 1.88
CA PRO A 218 23.44 1.85 0.78
C PRO A 218 23.50 3.38 0.71
N TYR A 219 23.97 4.04 1.78
CA TYR A 219 23.99 5.49 1.91
C TYR A 219 25.30 6.16 1.51
N ALA A 220 26.33 5.46 1.03
CA ALA A 220 27.69 5.98 0.81
C ALA A 220 27.78 7.40 0.19
N ASP A 221 26.90 7.76 -0.75
CA ASP A 221 26.92 9.03 -1.49
C ASP A 221 25.71 9.95 -1.24
N VAL A 222 24.89 9.66 -0.23
CA VAL A 222 23.71 10.47 0.07
C VAL A 222 24.11 11.82 0.70
N GLN A 223 23.49 12.93 0.28
CA GLN A 223 23.75 14.22 0.93
C GLN A 223 22.90 14.39 2.20
N TRP A 224 23.40 13.94 3.35
CA TRP A 224 22.65 13.97 4.61
C TRP A 224 22.18 15.38 5.02
N ARG A 225 20.96 15.43 5.52
CA ARG A 225 20.29 16.56 6.15
C ARG A 225 19.79 16.10 7.52
N ARG A 226 19.80 17.03 8.49
CA ARG A 226 19.36 16.70 9.84
C ARG A 226 17.85 16.34 9.84
N PRO A 227 17.45 15.15 10.32
CA PRO A 227 16.04 14.81 10.47
C PRO A 227 15.34 15.71 11.49
N GLN A 228 14.02 15.83 11.35
CA GLN A 228 13.14 16.40 12.38
C GLN A 228 12.43 15.31 13.21
N GLU A 229 12.81 14.04 13.07
CA GLU A 229 12.03 12.87 13.53
C GLU A 229 12.35 12.32 14.93
N GLU A 230 11.43 11.48 15.43
CA GLU A 230 11.44 10.72 16.69
C GLU A 230 12.08 9.32 16.53
N ARG A 231 12.55 8.73 17.64
CA ARG A 231 13.26 7.44 17.72
C ARG A 231 12.28 6.32 18.06
N THR A 232 12.41 5.11 17.50
CA THR A 232 11.40 4.06 17.77
C THR A 232 11.86 2.72 18.32
N ASP A 233 13.03 2.21 17.94
CA ASP A 233 13.47 0.87 18.35
C ASP A 233 14.35 0.85 19.63
N GLY A 234 14.58 2.02 20.23
CA GLY A 234 15.40 2.17 21.44
C GLY A 234 16.90 2.28 21.16
N ASP A 235 17.32 2.32 19.89
CA ASP A 235 18.68 2.62 19.50
C ASP A 235 18.94 4.16 19.47
N ALA A 236 20.14 4.56 19.06
CA ALA A 236 20.54 5.97 19.04
C ALA A 236 20.16 6.73 17.73
N ILE A 237 19.50 6.07 16.76
CA ILE A 237 19.34 6.45 15.37
C ILE A 237 17.83 6.59 15.04
N PRO A 238 17.33 7.81 14.74
CA PRO A 238 15.94 7.96 14.30
C PRO A 238 15.65 7.25 12.97
N ASP A 239 14.59 6.43 12.94
CA ASP A 239 14.17 5.68 11.74
C ASP A 239 13.37 6.55 10.78
N LEU A 240 13.68 6.45 9.49
CA LEU A 240 12.87 7.09 8.46
C LEU A 240 11.50 6.44 8.39
N GLY A 241 10.44 7.25 8.31
CA GLY A 241 9.06 6.75 8.27
C GLY A 241 8.30 7.09 7.00
N ARG A 242 7.31 6.27 6.66
CA ARG A 242 6.33 6.55 5.60
C ARG A 242 4.92 6.13 6.03
N LEU A 243 3.90 6.68 5.36
CA LEU A 243 2.53 6.20 5.53
C LEU A 243 2.40 4.79 4.94
N ALA A 244 1.75 3.88 5.67
CA ALA A 244 1.37 2.57 5.16
C ALA A 244 0.15 2.68 4.21
N GLU A 245 -0.13 1.62 3.45
CA GLU A 245 -1.37 1.53 2.68
C GLU A 245 -2.60 1.59 3.59
N GLY A 246 -3.66 2.23 3.10
CA GLY A 246 -4.92 2.34 3.81
C GLY A 246 -5.72 3.57 3.43
N SER A 247 -6.86 3.74 4.11
CA SER A 247 -7.69 4.94 4.02
C SER A 247 -7.44 5.84 5.24
N ILE A 248 -7.08 7.09 4.98
CA ILE A 248 -6.70 8.08 5.99
C ILE A 248 -7.57 9.31 5.81
N GLU A 249 -8.28 9.73 6.84
CA GLU A 249 -8.93 11.04 6.82
C GLU A 249 -7.89 12.16 6.98
N MET A 250 -7.93 13.12 6.08
CA MET A 250 -7.05 14.26 6.00
C MET A 250 -7.79 15.57 6.28
N LEU A 251 -7.13 16.53 6.93
CA LEU A 251 -7.58 17.92 6.99
C LEU A 251 -6.57 18.88 6.35
N ARG A 252 -7.05 20.10 6.12
CA ARG A 252 -6.21 21.25 5.74
C ARG A 252 -5.15 21.53 6.82
N ALA A 253 -3.93 21.75 6.38
CA ALA A 253 -2.81 22.23 7.16
C ALA A 253 -1.96 23.18 6.33
N THR A 254 -0.79 23.53 6.86
CA THR A 254 0.23 24.27 6.13
C THR A 254 1.57 23.55 6.17
N HIS A 255 2.36 23.74 5.11
CA HIS A 255 3.75 23.33 5.04
C HIS A 255 4.62 24.57 4.78
N ALA A 256 5.78 24.63 5.42
CA ALA A 256 6.73 25.72 5.20
C ALA A 256 7.54 25.40 3.93
N ALA A 257 7.07 25.86 2.79
CA ALA A 257 7.82 25.79 1.53
C ALA A 257 8.85 26.93 1.46
N ARG A 258 9.91 26.76 0.66
CA ARG A 258 10.95 27.80 0.48
C ARG A 258 10.30 29.11 0.00
N GLY A 259 10.31 30.14 0.86
CA GLY A 259 9.75 31.46 0.56
C GLY A 259 8.27 31.63 0.89
N ASN A 260 7.55 30.58 1.28
CA ASN A 260 6.17 30.66 1.75
C ASN A 260 5.93 29.79 2.99
N ALA A 261 5.81 30.43 4.15
CA ALA A 261 5.60 29.75 5.42
C ALA A 261 4.21 29.09 5.55
N ASN A 262 3.28 29.36 4.64
CA ASN A 262 1.88 28.96 4.71
C ASN A 262 1.39 28.27 3.43
N ASP A 263 2.26 27.51 2.77
CA ASP A 263 1.81 26.74 1.62
C ASP A 263 0.74 25.74 2.08
N PHE A 264 -0.28 25.53 1.25
CA PHE A 264 -1.36 24.62 1.62
C PHE A 264 -0.76 23.23 1.85
N SER A 265 -1.36 22.43 2.72
CA SER A 265 -1.02 21.01 2.79
C SER A 265 -2.21 20.23 3.31
N LEU A 266 -2.14 18.91 3.18
CA LEU A 266 -3.05 17.99 3.86
C LEU A 266 -2.28 17.24 4.93
N ARG A 267 -2.94 16.87 6.02
CA ARG A 267 -2.36 16.01 7.08
C ARG A 267 -3.43 15.13 7.71
N PRO A 268 -3.08 14.00 8.33
CA PRO A 268 -4.04 13.17 9.05
C PRO A 268 -4.83 13.95 10.10
N THR A 269 -6.11 13.62 10.26
CA THR A 269 -6.92 14.25 11.31
C THR A 269 -6.50 13.79 12.70
N PRO A 270 -6.62 14.65 13.74
CA PRO A 270 -6.43 14.23 15.12
C PRO A 270 -7.35 13.08 15.52
N GLU A 271 -8.52 12.98 14.88
CA GLU A 271 -9.44 11.87 15.02
C GLU A 271 -8.81 10.59 14.44
N GLN A 272 -8.37 10.61 13.19
CA GLN A 272 -7.74 9.47 12.52
C GLN A 272 -6.52 8.94 13.27
N VAL A 273 -5.70 9.83 13.86
CA VAL A 273 -4.50 9.48 14.64
C VAL A 273 -4.84 8.71 15.92
N ARG A 274 -6.06 8.84 16.47
CA ARG A 274 -6.46 8.20 17.72
C ARG A 274 -7.32 6.95 17.52
N GLU A 275 -7.73 6.66 16.28
CA GLU A 275 -8.54 5.48 16.00
C GLU A 275 -7.71 4.20 16.20
N PRO A 276 -8.29 3.09 16.68
CA PRO A 276 -7.56 1.82 16.79
C PRO A 276 -6.95 1.35 15.46
N ARG A 277 -7.58 1.71 14.34
CA ARG A 277 -7.06 1.41 12.99
C ARG A 277 -5.80 2.20 12.63
N SER A 278 -5.37 3.14 13.46
CA SER A 278 -4.14 3.91 13.27
C SER A 278 -2.88 3.12 13.57
N ASP A 279 -2.96 2.04 14.36
CA ASP A 279 -1.82 1.29 14.90
C ASP A 279 -0.87 0.71 13.83
N ASN A 280 -1.35 0.59 12.58
CA ASN A 280 -0.60 0.00 11.47
C ASN A 280 -0.46 0.93 10.25
N LEU A 281 -0.59 2.25 10.44
CA LEU A 281 -0.60 3.22 9.33
C LEU A 281 0.73 3.95 9.11
N VAL A 282 1.79 3.55 9.83
CA VAL A 282 3.17 4.02 9.60
C VAL A 282 4.09 2.81 9.43
N GLN A 283 4.98 2.90 8.45
CA GLN A 283 6.07 1.96 8.23
C GLN A 283 7.41 2.66 8.46
N ARG A 284 8.36 1.95 9.08
CA ARG A 284 9.74 2.38 9.33
C ARG A 284 10.71 1.41 8.69
N ASP A 285 11.80 1.96 8.17
CA ASP A 285 13.01 1.23 7.78
C ASP A 285 13.87 1.06 9.03
N THR A 286 13.60 0.00 9.82
CA THR A 286 14.28 -0.25 11.10
C THR A 286 15.61 -0.97 10.90
N ASN A 287 15.82 -1.61 9.75
CA ASN A 287 17.09 -2.26 9.43
C ASN A 287 18.08 -1.33 8.69
N GLY A 288 17.61 -0.16 8.24
CA GLY A 288 18.40 0.86 7.55
C GLY A 288 18.87 0.44 6.16
N ASP A 289 18.16 -0.42 5.45
CA ASP A 289 18.57 -0.90 4.11
C ASP A 289 18.07 -0.01 2.96
N GLY A 290 17.24 0.99 3.29
CA GLY A 290 16.63 1.92 2.35
C GLY A 290 15.38 1.38 1.67
N TRP A 291 14.77 0.33 2.23
CA TRP A 291 13.48 -0.24 1.86
C TRP A 291 12.58 -0.35 3.09
N PHE A 292 11.29 -0.49 2.83
CA PHE A 292 10.28 -0.68 3.87
C PHE A 292 9.63 -2.02 3.60
N THR A 293 10.08 -3.07 4.28
CA THR A 293 9.72 -4.45 4.02
C THR A 293 9.37 -5.21 5.29
N GLN A 294 8.81 -6.41 5.17
CA GLN A 294 8.58 -7.29 6.31
C GLN A 294 9.84 -7.59 7.16
N ASP A 295 11.05 -7.38 6.61
CA ASP A 295 12.31 -7.57 7.32
C ASP A 295 12.57 -6.46 8.35
N ASP A 296 11.78 -5.37 8.33
CA ASP A 296 11.75 -4.32 9.34
C ASP A 296 10.99 -4.78 10.59
N ILE A 297 11.70 -5.48 11.47
CA ILE A 297 11.14 -5.95 12.75
C ILE A 297 10.70 -4.75 13.59
N GLY A 298 9.43 -4.75 14.01
CA GLY A 298 8.84 -3.61 14.73
C GLY A 298 8.63 -2.36 13.85
N GLY A 299 8.76 -2.49 12.52
CA GLY A 299 8.66 -1.38 11.58
C GLY A 299 7.25 -0.83 11.38
N VAL A 300 6.22 -1.42 11.99
CA VAL A 300 4.83 -0.96 11.89
C VAL A 300 4.43 -0.20 13.13
N GLN A 301 3.87 1.01 12.94
CA GLN A 301 3.58 1.94 14.03
C GLN A 301 2.25 2.68 13.86
N GLN A 302 1.81 3.24 14.98
CA GLN A 302 0.66 4.11 15.04
C GLN A 302 0.85 5.38 14.19
N LEU A 303 -0.19 5.76 13.46
CA LEU A 303 -0.26 7.04 12.77
C LEU A 303 0.01 8.20 13.71
N ASN A 304 0.75 9.18 13.21
CA ASN A 304 0.91 10.46 13.89
C ASN A 304 0.62 11.61 12.91
N ASN A 305 0.67 12.85 13.42
CA ASN A 305 0.27 14.03 12.67
C ASN A 305 1.43 14.74 11.94
N SER A 306 2.60 14.10 11.85
CA SER A 306 3.78 14.65 11.19
C SER A 306 3.73 14.51 9.67
N PHE A 307 3.04 13.48 9.16
CA PHE A 307 2.87 13.21 7.74
C PHE A 307 1.97 14.26 7.07
N LYS A 308 2.39 14.70 5.87
CA LYS A 308 1.64 15.67 5.07
C LYS A 308 1.62 15.30 3.58
N ILE A 309 0.69 15.88 2.82
CA ILE A 309 0.78 16.01 1.36
C ILE A 309 1.09 17.48 1.03
N HIS A 310 2.23 17.74 0.39
CA HIS A 310 2.69 19.11 0.06
C HIS A 310 3.50 19.16 -1.25
N ALA A 311 3.92 20.35 -1.68
CA ALA A 311 4.86 20.49 -2.80
C ALA A 311 6.27 20.06 -2.39
N GLY A 312 6.95 19.28 -3.23
CA GLY A 312 8.41 19.16 -3.14
C GLY A 312 9.13 20.24 -3.95
N SER A 313 10.44 20.08 -4.15
CA SER A 313 11.22 20.93 -5.05
C SER A 313 11.32 20.32 -6.45
N LEU A 314 11.77 21.12 -7.42
CA LEU A 314 12.03 20.65 -8.80
C LEU A 314 12.88 19.38 -8.83
N TYR A 315 13.94 19.33 -8.01
CA TYR A 315 14.99 18.30 -8.09
C TYR A 315 15.13 17.47 -6.80
N ASN A 316 14.13 17.53 -5.93
CA ASN A 316 14.16 16.89 -4.63
C ASN A 316 12.75 16.80 -4.11
N THR A 317 12.31 15.62 -3.69
CA THR A 317 10.98 15.48 -3.09
C THR A 317 10.92 16.20 -1.73
N ASP A 318 12.08 16.49 -1.10
CA ASP A 318 12.23 17.21 0.17
C ASP A 318 11.39 16.58 1.30
N SER A 319 11.29 15.24 1.28
CA SER A 319 10.43 14.50 2.20
C SER A 319 11.20 13.60 3.16
N ALA A 320 10.88 13.74 4.44
CA ALA A 320 11.21 12.83 5.54
C ALA A 320 9.97 11.99 5.94
N GLY A 321 9.17 11.56 4.95
CA GLY A 321 7.96 10.73 5.16
C GLY A 321 6.66 11.34 4.66
N CYS A 322 6.66 12.64 4.39
CA CYS A 322 5.56 13.29 3.70
C CYS A 322 5.40 12.77 2.26
N GLN A 323 4.19 12.90 1.74
CA GLN A 323 3.93 12.70 0.34
C GLN A 323 4.09 14.03 -0.37
N THR A 324 4.65 14.01 -1.56
CA THR A 324 4.98 15.22 -2.28
C THR A 324 4.53 15.17 -3.72
N ILE A 325 4.04 16.31 -4.19
CA ILE A 325 3.72 16.54 -5.60
C ILE A 325 4.81 17.42 -6.16
N HIS A 326 5.26 17.13 -7.37
CA HIS A 326 6.22 17.98 -8.05
C HIS A 326 5.63 19.40 -8.22
N PRO A 327 6.39 20.48 -7.97
CA PRO A 327 5.85 21.84 -7.96
C PRO A 327 5.13 22.26 -9.25
N GLY A 328 5.60 21.80 -10.41
CA GLY A 328 4.92 22.00 -11.71
C GLY A 328 3.52 21.37 -11.88
N GLU A 329 3.02 20.57 -10.94
CA GLU A 329 1.64 20.02 -10.90
C GLU A 329 0.87 20.45 -9.64
N TYR A 330 1.55 21.09 -8.69
CA TYR A 330 1.02 21.28 -7.35
C TYR A 330 -0.19 22.21 -7.30
N ASP A 331 -0.14 23.33 -8.04
CA ASP A 331 -1.24 24.29 -8.04
C ASP A 331 -2.54 23.68 -8.60
N GLU A 332 -2.44 22.86 -9.65
CA GLU A 332 -3.58 22.15 -10.23
C GLU A 332 -4.11 21.06 -9.29
N PHE A 333 -3.19 20.34 -8.61
CA PHE A 333 -3.56 19.41 -7.54
C PHE A 333 -4.38 20.11 -6.45
N ILE A 334 -3.91 21.26 -5.94
CA ILE A 334 -4.64 22.02 -4.92
C ILE A 334 -5.96 22.57 -5.44
N ALA A 335 -6.01 23.02 -6.69
CA ALA A 335 -7.27 23.45 -7.32
C ALA A 335 -8.29 22.30 -7.38
N ALA A 336 -7.87 21.09 -7.71
CA ALA A 336 -8.72 19.90 -7.73
C ALA A 336 -9.18 19.48 -6.32
N VAL A 337 -8.28 19.48 -5.33
CA VAL A 337 -8.60 19.19 -3.92
C VAL A 337 -9.63 20.19 -3.38
N GLN A 338 -9.47 21.48 -3.70
CA GLN A 338 -10.33 22.56 -3.22
C GLN A 338 -11.54 22.85 -4.13
N ALA A 339 -11.78 22.03 -5.14
CA ALA A 339 -12.86 22.26 -6.10
C ALA A 339 -14.23 22.32 -5.41
N ASN A 340 -14.45 21.54 -4.34
CA ASN A 340 -15.57 21.71 -3.42
C ASN A 340 -15.15 22.64 -2.26
N ARG A 341 -15.55 23.91 -2.32
CA ARG A 341 -15.18 24.93 -1.32
C ARG A 341 -15.77 24.69 0.07
N GLN A 342 -16.80 23.86 0.18
CA GLN A 342 -17.42 23.51 1.47
C GLN A 342 -16.73 22.33 2.15
N GLN A 343 -15.91 21.58 1.41
CA GLN A 343 -15.20 20.43 1.96
C GLN A 343 -14.02 20.89 2.81
N THR A 344 -13.97 20.42 4.05
CA THR A 344 -12.90 20.73 5.02
C THR A 344 -12.09 19.51 5.43
N ARG A 345 -12.51 18.32 5.01
CA ARG A 345 -11.88 17.02 5.27
C ARG A 345 -11.90 16.18 4.00
N TRP A 346 -10.86 15.41 3.75
CA TRP A 346 -10.69 14.59 2.55
C TRP A 346 -10.36 13.17 2.94
N GLN A 347 -10.95 12.20 2.24
CA GLN A 347 -10.52 10.81 2.35
C GLN A 347 -9.35 10.58 1.42
N TYR A 348 -8.26 10.04 1.94
CA TYR A 348 -7.07 9.69 1.20
C TYR A 348 -6.88 8.18 1.20
N VAL A 349 -6.94 7.56 0.01
CA VAL A 349 -6.77 6.12 -0.19
C VAL A 349 -5.39 5.87 -0.78
N LEU A 350 -4.47 5.37 0.02
CA LEU A 350 -3.12 4.98 -0.41
C LEU A 350 -3.06 3.48 -0.64
N THR A 351 -2.60 3.08 -1.81
CA THR A 351 -2.36 1.67 -2.14
C THR A 351 -1.13 1.55 -3.03
N SER A 352 -0.33 0.49 -2.86
CA SER A 352 0.75 0.19 -3.78
C SER A 352 0.25 -0.62 -4.96
N LYS A 353 1.06 -0.67 -6.02
CA LYS A 353 0.79 -1.49 -7.19
C LYS A 353 1.16 -2.97 -7.05
N GLU A 354 1.95 -3.33 -6.03
CA GLU A 354 2.52 -4.67 -5.82
C GLU A 354 2.05 -5.33 -4.50
N GLY A 355 1.21 -4.64 -3.71
CA GLY A 355 0.60 -5.16 -2.48
C GLY A 355 1.32 -4.88 -1.18
N GLY A 356 2.23 -3.91 -1.21
CA GLY A 356 3.10 -3.55 -0.11
C GLY A 356 4.14 -4.63 0.11
N LEU A 357 5.35 -4.24 0.47
CA LEU A 357 6.38 -5.19 0.90
C LEU A 357 6.15 -5.67 2.35
N PHE A 358 5.08 -5.19 2.99
CA PHE A 358 4.49 -5.73 4.22
C PHE A 358 3.16 -6.40 3.85
N HIS A 359 3.10 -7.72 3.85
CA HIS A 359 1.87 -8.43 3.49
C HIS A 359 0.77 -8.28 4.58
N ASP A 360 -0.43 -7.90 4.14
CA ASP A 360 -1.75 -8.21 4.71
C ASP A 360 -2.03 -8.01 6.23
N VAL A 361 -1.56 -6.92 6.84
CA VAL A 361 -1.98 -6.55 8.23
C VAL A 361 -3.40 -5.92 8.27
N ASN A 362 -4.03 -5.66 7.12
CA ASN A 362 -5.21 -4.78 7.02
C ASN A 362 -6.54 -5.49 6.70
N ARG A 363 -6.66 -6.80 6.97
CA ARG A 363 -7.93 -7.55 6.79
C ARG A 363 -8.41 -8.24 8.06
N GLY A 364 -8.44 -7.50 9.18
CA GLY A 364 -9.08 -7.92 10.42
C GLY A 364 -10.18 -6.93 10.84
N ASP A 365 -11.39 -7.45 11.01
CA ASP A 365 -12.53 -6.86 11.75
C ASP A 365 -13.31 -5.68 11.13
N GLU A 366 -14.11 -6.03 10.11
CA GLU A 366 -15.43 -5.42 9.88
C GLU A 366 -16.54 -6.49 9.90
N ARG A 367 -16.58 -7.30 10.96
CA ARG A 367 -17.77 -8.09 11.31
C ARG A 367 -18.43 -7.45 12.51
N GLY A 368 -19.71 -7.13 12.34
CA GLY A 368 -20.51 -6.39 13.32
C GLY A 368 -20.39 -6.94 14.73
N ALA A 369 -20.23 -6.02 15.67
CA ALA A 369 -20.52 -6.27 17.07
C ALA A 369 -22.03 -6.48 17.22
N GLU A 370 -22.45 -7.70 17.53
CA GLU A 370 -23.67 -7.92 18.30
C GLU A 370 -23.34 -8.66 19.61
N PRO A 371 -24.03 -8.36 20.72
CA PRO A 371 -23.64 -8.78 22.06
C PRO A 371 -24.25 -10.14 22.40
N GLY A 372 -23.42 -11.18 22.48
CA GLY A 372 -23.80 -12.51 22.95
C GLY A 372 -23.48 -12.70 24.43
N GLU A 373 -24.53 -12.94 25.21
CA GLU A 373 -24.56 -13.11 26.66
C GLU A 373 -23.66 -14.25 27.20
N GLN A 374 -23.21 -14.05 28.44
CA GLN A 374 -22.45 -15.00 29.25
C GLN A 374 -23.32 -16.19 29.69
N GLY A 375 -22.81 -17.41 29.56
CA GLY A 375 -23.33 -18.61 30.25
C GLY A 375 -22.48 -19.86 30.02
N PRO A 376 -22.19 -20.72 31.03
CA PRO A 376 -21.01 -21.59 31.02
C PRO A 376 -21.31 -23.10 30.81
N HIS A 377 -20.27 -23.80 30.34
CA HIS A 377 -20.00 -25.25 30.44
C HIS A 377 -21.06 -26.24 29.93
N GLN A 378 -20.68 -27.05 28.93
CA GLN A 378 -20.72 -28.52 29.00
C GLN A 378 -20.00 -29.14 27.78
N ARG A 379 -19.01 -30.00 28.03
CA ARG A 379 -18.56 -31.02 27.07
C ARG A 379 -19.68 -32.03 26.88
N PRO A 380 -19.85 -32.57 25.67
CA PRO A 380 -19.98 -34.02 25.58
C PRO A 380 -19.03 -34.66 24.56
N GLU A 381 -18.68 -35.87 24.96
CA GLU A 381 -17.91 -36.93 24.33
C GLU A 381 -18.28 -37.23 22.87
N ALA A 382 -17.27 -37.62 22.10
CA ALA A 382 -17.41 -38.23 20.79
C ALA A 382 -17.78 -39.73 20.93
N PRO A 383 -18.45 -40.28 19.90
CA PRO A 383 -18.15 -41.64 19.46
C PRO A 383 -17.71 -41.68 17.98
N ALA A 384 -16.78 -42.60 17.74
CA ALA A 384 -16.12 -42.89 16.47
C ALA A 384 -17.03 -43.58 15.45
N GLU A 385 -16.77 -43.39 14.15
CA GLU A 385 -16.07 -44.38 13.30
C GLU A 385 -16.13 -44.05 11.78
N HIS A 386 -14.95 -44.18 11.16
CA HIS A 386 -14.65 -44.76 9.83
C HIS A 386 -15.20 -44.12 8.54
N GLY A 387 -14.27 -43.54 7.77
CA GLY A 387 -14.44 -43.19 6.35
C GLY A 387 -13.14 -42.70 5.73
N GLN A 388 -12.34 -43.65 5.24
CA GLN A 388 -11.12 -43.53 4.42
C GLN A 388 -10.77 -42.12 3.89
N ARG A 389 -9.72 -41.51 4.45
CA ARG A 389 -8.98 -40.42 3.79
C ARG A 389 -7.69 -40.97 3.19
N GLN A 390 -7.51 -40.63 1.93
CA GLN A 390 -6.31 -40.85 1.13
C GLN A 390 -5.08 -40.33 1.89
N ARG A 391 -3.99 -41.11 1.85
CA ARG A 391 -2.69 -40.77 2.45
C ARG A 391 -2.22 -39.40 1.91
N PRO A 392 -1.87 -38.42 2.76
CA PRO A 392 -1.04 -37.30 2.34
C PRO A 392 0.39 -37.79 2.07
N PRO A 393 1.18 -37.07 1.25
CA PRO A 393 2.60 -37.38 1.05
C PRO A 393 3.34 -37.35 2.40
N GLN A 394 4.33 -38.21 2.54
CA GLN A 394 5.08 -38.45 3.78
C GLN A 394 5.53 -37.14 4.43
N ALA A 395 5.08 -36.90 5.67
CA ALA A 395 5.53 -35.78 6.48
C ALA A 395 7.05 -35.91 6.73
N VAL A 396 7.79 -34.88 6.36
CA VAL A 396 9.19 -34.74 6.76
C VAL A 396 9.18 -34.36 8.24
N HIS A 397 9.55 -35.29 9.10
CA HIS A 397 9.69 -35.06 10.54
C HIS A 397 11.14 -34.69 10.86
N LEU A 398 11.36 -33.45 11.29
CA LEU A 398 12.65 -32.89 11.69
C LEU A 398 12.89 -33.01 13.19
N GLY A 399 11.93 -33.56 13.95
CA GLY A 399 12.10 -33.95 15.35
C GLY A 399 11.81 -32.84 16.36
N ASP A 400 11.36 -31.67 15.91
CA ASP A 400 10.81 -30.61 16.74
C ASP A 400 9.35 -30.35 16.32
N PRO A 401 8.36 -30.50 17.22
CA PRO A 401 6.95 -30.33 16.88
C PRO A 401 6.62 -28.96 16.27
N ALA A 402 7.28 -27.89 16.72
CA ALA A 402 6.99 -26.54 16.24
C ALA A 402 7.55 -26.32 14.84
N VAL A 403 8.71 -26.91 14.52
CA VAL A 403 9.32 -26.85 13.19
C VAL A 403 8.53 -27.73 12.20
N ASP A 404 8.07 -28.90 12.66
CA ASP A 404 7.25 -29.80 11.86
C ASP A 404 5.87 -29.17 11.56
N ASP A 405 5.25 -28.49 12.53
CA ASP A 405 3.98 -27.79 12.36
C ASP A 405 4.11 -26.56 11.44
N TYR A 406 5.20 -25.80 11.57
CA TYR A 406 5.51 -24.69 10.68
C TYR A 406 5.77 -25.16 9.24
N LEU A 407 6.55 -26.22 9.07
CA LEU A 407 6.84 -26.81 7.76
C LEU A 407 5.59 -27.40 7.11
N ALA A 408 4.72 -28.07 7.90
CA ALA A 408 3.45 -28.58 7.42
C ALA A 408 2.49 -27.45 6.98
N ALA A 409 2.48 -26.33 7.70
CA ALA A 409 1.70 -25.15 7.34
C ALA A 409 2.19 -24.50 6.03
N ILE A 410 3.50 -24.38 5.84
CA ILE A 410 4.08 -23.88 4.58
C ILE A 410 3.75 -24.82 3.42
N LEU A 411 3.93 -26.14 3.59
CA LEU A 411 3.69 -27.12 2.53
C LEU A 411 2.20 -27.25 2.16
N SER A 412 1.29 -26.88 3.06
CA SER A 412 -0.15 -26.86 2.81
C SER A 412 -0.67 -25.52 2.28
N GLY A 413 0.19 -24.50 2.19
CA GLY A 413 -0.19 -23.16 1.74
C GLY A 413 -1.16 -22.45 2.69
N ASP A 414 -1.13 -22.78 3.98
CA ASP A 414 -1.93 -22.14 5.03
C ASP A 414 -1.05 -21.16 5.84
N PRO A 415 -0.98 -19.87 5.42
CA PRO A 415 -0.14 -18.89 6.10
C PRO A 415 -0.60 -18.60 7.54
N ALA A 416 -1.89 -18.74 7.83
CA ALA A 416 -2.41 -18.54 9.18
C ALA A 416 -1.98 -19.67 10.13
N ALA A 417 -1.81 -20.89 9.63
CA ALA A 417 -1.23 -21.98 10.40
C ALA A 417 0.28 -21.78 10.63
N ALA A 418 0.99 -21.22 9.65
CA ALA A 418 2.43 -20.94 9.77
C ALA A 418 2.68 -19.86 10.83
N ASP A 419 1.90 -18.77 10.82
CA ASP A 419 1.99 -17.69 11.82
C ASP A 419 1.68 -18.17 13.24
N ARG A 420 0.69 -19.07 13.39
CA ARG A 420 0.38 -19.68 14.69
C ARG A 420 1.54 -20.52 15.19
N ALA A 421 2.12 -21.38 14.35
CA ALA A 421 3.26 -22.22 14.72
C ALA A 421 4.50 -21.37 15.10
N ALA A 422 4.79 -20.31 14.34
CA ALA A 422 5.88 -19.38 14.65
C ALA A 422 5.63 -18.62 15.97
N SER A 423 4.41 -18.15 16.20
CA SER A 423 4.02 -17.46 17.42
C SER A 423 4.07 -18.35 18.66
N GLU A 424 3.69 -19.62 18.53
CA GLU A 424 3.77 -20.61 19.59
C GLU A 424 5.22 -20.97 19.92
N PHE A 425 6.08 -21.08 18.91
CA PHE A 425 7.51 -21.28 19.09
C PHE A 425 8.18 -20.09 19.80
N ALA A 426 7.90 -18.86 19.37
CA ALA A 426 8.43 -17.67 20.04
C ALA A 426 8.05 -17.60 21.54
N ARG A 427 6.89 -18.18 21.90
CA ARG A 427 6.39 -18.27 23.27
C ARG A 427 6.83 -19.54 24.01
N SER A 428 7.55 -20.45 23.37
CA SER A 428 8.04 -21.68 24.01
C SER A 428 9.21 -21.40 24.96
N ALA A 429 9.62 -22.41 25.74
CA ALA A 429 10.79 -22.28 26.59
C ALA A 429 12.07 -22.15 25.75
N GLU A 430 12.11 -22.87 24.62
CA GLU A 430 13.18 -22.90 23.64
C GLU A 430 13.30 -21.56 22.89
N GLY A 431 12.16 -20.99 22.44
CA GLY A 431 12.13 -19.67 21.79
C GLY A 431 12.64 -18.56 22.71
N ARG A 432 12.17 -18.52 23.96
CA ARG A 432 12.68 -17.57 24.97
C ARG A 432 14.16 -17.82 25.32
N HIS A 433 14.62 -19.07 25.28
CA HIS A 433 16.01 -19.40 25.53
C HIS A 433 16.92 -18.85 24.41
N MET A 434 16.51 -19.00 23.14
CA MET A 434 17.24 -18.42 22.01
C MET A 434 17.23 -16.90 22.01
N GLU A 435 16.10 -16.27 22.35
CA GLU A 435 16.02 -14.82 22.54
C GLU A 435 17.01 -14.36 23.62
N THR A 436 17.08 -15.08 24.75
CA THR A 436 18.02 -14.78 25.83
C THR A 436 19.48 -14.96 25.38
N GLN A 437 19.80 -16.00 24.60
CA GLN A 437 21.14 -16.19 24.04
C GLN A 437 21.51 -15.10 23.04
N GLY A 438 20.59 -14.70 22.17
CA GLY A 438 20.77 -13.59 21.21
C GLY A 438 21.06 -12.27 21.92
N ASN A 439 20.29 -11.95 22.96
CA ASN A 439 20.51 -10.75 23.79
C ASN A 439 21.87 -10.79 24.52
N GLN A 440 22.32 -11.96 24.97
CA GLN A 440 23.65 -12.12 25.58
C GLN A 440 24.77 -11.92 24.56
N TRP A 441 24.63 -12.44 23.33
CA TRP A 441 25.60 -12.22 22.26
C TRP A 441 25.68 -10.75 21.84
N LEU A 442 24.53 -10.08 21.73
CA LEU A 442 24.47 -8.66 21.42
C LEU A 442 25.18 -7.82 22.49
N ALA A 443 24.95 -8.12 23.77
CA ALA A 443 25.61 -7.44 24.88
C ALA A 443 27.13 -7.68 24.89
N GLN A 444 27.59 -8.90 24.57
CA GLN A 444 29.02 -9.21 24.44
C GLN A 444 29.67 -8.45 23.28
N HIS A 445 28.98 -8.35 22.15
CA HIS A 445 29.46 -7.60 20.98
C HIS A 445 29.61 -6.11 21.30
N GLN A 446 28.58 -5.50 21.91
CA GLN A 446 28.61 -4.10 22.32
C GLN A 446 29.72 -3.80 23.33
N ALA A 447 29.97 -4.70 24.30
CA ALA A 447 31.06 -4.56 25.26
C ALA A 447 32.44 -4.63 24.57
N ALA A 448 32.60 -5.51 23.58
CA ALA A 448 33.85 -5.63 22.81
C ALA A 448 34.12 -4.36 21.97
N GLU A 449 33.09 -3.78 21.35
CA GLU A 449 33.20 -2.54 20.60
C GLU A 449 33.55 -1.34 21.49
N GLN A 450 32.94 -1.26 22.68
CA GLN A 450 33.27 -0.22 23.65
C GLN A 450 34.74 -0.33 24.13
N ALA A 451 35.22 -1.53 24.42
CA ALA A 451 36.62 -1.75 24.79
C ALA A 451 37.60 -1.32 23.68
N GLN A 452 37.31 -1.69 22.42
CA GLN A 452 38.12 -1.26 21.28
C GLN A 452 38.09 0.27 21.07
N SER A 453 36.95 0.91 21.34
CA SER A 453 36.84 2.37 21.23
C SER A 453 37.66 3.10 22.29
N GLN A 454 37.73 2.56 23.52
CA GLN A 454 38.53 3.13 24.62
C GLN A 454 40.02 2.93 24.38
N GLU A 455 40.45 1.77 23.88
CA GLU A 455 41.85 1.54 23.50
C GLU A 455 42.32 2.51 22.40
N ARG A 456 41.47 2.80 21.41
CA ARG A 456 41.79 3.77 20.34
C ARG A 456 41.85 5.21 20.85
N GLN A 457 41.14 5.54 21.94
CA GLN A 457 41.20 6.86 22.57
C GLN A 457 42.43 7.02 23.47
N MET A 458 42.91 5.95 24.12
CA MET A 458 44.13 5.99 24.93
C MET A 458 45.43 5.88 24.11
N ALA A 459 45.35 5.46 22.84
CA ALA A 459 46.47 5.40 21.91
C ALA A 459 46.70 6.70 21.10
N ARG A 460 45.98 7.78 21.42
CA ARG A 460 46.18 9.15 20.89
C ARG A 460 46.70 10.04 22.01
#